data_AF-A0AA86INW4-F1
#
_entry.id   AF-A0AA86INW4-F1
#
_cell.length_a   1.000
_cell.length_b   1.000
_cell.length_c   1.000
_cell.angle_alpha   90.00
_cell.angle_beta   90.00
_cell.angle_gamma   90.00
#
_symmetry.space_group_name_H-M   'P 1'
#
loop_
_entity.id
_entity.type
_entity.pdbx_description
1 polymer ?
#
loop_
_entity_poly.entity_id
_entity_poly.type
_entity_poly.pdbx_seq_one_letter_code
_entity_poly.pdbx_strand_id
1 'polypeptide(L)'
;MVPAKERSIAVGYFNVGSSIGAMIAPPLVVWAIVMHSWQLAFIISGVLSFAWAMAWLIFYKHPRDQKKLSEEERQYIIGGQEAQHQTNNGKKMTVWQILGTRQFWGIALPRFLAEPAWGTFNAWIPLFMFKVYGFNLKEIAMFAWMPMLFADLGCIVGGYLPPLFQRWFGVNLIVSRKMVVTMGAVLMIGPGMIGLFTSPYVAIGLLCIGGFAHQSLSGALITLSSDVFGRNEVATANGLTGMAAWTASTMFALVVGALADTIGFSPLFAVLAVFDIMGAIVIWTVLKSKSAAELEAEKAAYGGPATQS
;
A
#
# COMPACT_ATOMS: atom_id res chain seq x y z
N MET A 1 1.76 -15.73 10.56
CA MET A 1 2.56 -15.59 9.34
C MET A 1 1.86 -16.36 8.23
N VAL A 2 1.73 -15.77 7.04
CA VAL A 2 0.86 -16.25 5.96
C VAL A 2 1.72 -16.69 4.76
N PRO A 3 1.38 -17.79 4.05
CA PRO A 3 2.10 -18.25 2.85
C PRO A 3 2.25 -17.16 1.78
N ALA A 4 3.30 -17.25 0.95
CA ALA A 4 3.64 -16.20 -0.03
C ALA A 4 2.50 -15.87 -1.01
N LYS A 5 1.76 -16.87 -1.48
CA LYS A 5 0.60 -16.69 -2.37
C LYS A 5 -0.59 -15.98 -1.69
N GLU A 6 -0.74 -16.14 -0.38
CA GLU A 6 -1.84 -15.57 0.41
C GLU A 6 -1.45 -14.28 1.14
N ARG A 7 -0.16 -13.94 1.18
CA ARG A 7 0.38 -12.76 1.85
C ARG A 7 -0.31 -11.47 1.38
N SER A 8 -0.56 -11.37 0.07
CA SER A 8 -1.26 -10.20 -0.51
C SER A 8 -2.71 -10.09 -0.04
N ILE A 9 -3.39 -11.21 0.15
CA ILE A 9 -4.79 -11.27 0.62
C ILE A 9 -4.84 -10.91 2.10
N ALA A 10 -3.94 -11.48 2.91
CA ALA A 10 -3.86 -11.18 4.35
C ALA A 10 -3.52 -9.71 4.63
N VAL A 11 -2.62 -9.10 3.85
CA VAL A 11 -2.36 -7.66 3.92
C VAL A 11 -3.61 -6.85 3.55
N GLY A 12 -4.35 -7.29 2.52
CA GLY A 12 -5.63 -6.70 2.15
C GLY A 12 -6.61 -6.66 3.32
N TYR A 13 -6.86 -7.80 3.98
CA TYR A 13 -7.75 -7.87 5.15
C TYR A 13 -7.21 -7.13 6.38
N PHE A 14 -5.90 -7.13 6.62
CA PHE A 14 -5.31 -6.35 7.71
C PHE A 14 -5.58 -4.85 7.53
N ASN A 15 -5.46 -4.35 6.30
CA ASN A 15 -5.73 -2.94 6.02
C ASN A 15 -7.20 -2.57 6.26
N VAL A 16 -8.17 -3.49 6.05
CA VAL A 16 -9.60 -3.26 6.36
C VAL A 16 -9.84 -2.82 7.82
N GLY A 17 -8.98 -3.20 8.77
CA GLY A 17 -9.05 -2.69 10.14
C GLY A 17 -8.74 -1.19 10.23
N SER A 18 -7.61 -0.77 9.65
CA SER A 18 -7.19 0.64 9.58
C SER A 18 -8.21 1.51 8.83
N SER A 19 -8.72 0.96 7.75
CA SER A 19 -9.80 1.45 6.91
C SER A 19 -11.10 1.79 7.66
N ILE A 20 -11.63 0.82 8.43
CA ILE A 20 -12.83 1.04 9.26
C ILE A 20 -12.59 2.17 10.26
N GLY A 21 -11.39 2.22 10.86
CA GLY A 21 -11.00 3.32 11.74
C GLY A 21 -11.03 4.67 11.04
N ALA A 22 -10.42 4.78 9.86
CA ALA A 22 -10.41 6.00 9.04
C ALA A 22 -11.81 6.42 8.58
N MET A 23 -12.70 5.47 8.33
CA MET A 23 -14.09 5.73 7.95
C MET A 23 -14.93 6.26 9.12
N ILE A 24 -14.76 5.71 10.33
CA ILE A 24 -15.52 6.11 11.52
C ILE A 24 -14.99 7.42 12.11
N ALA A 25 -13.71 7.73 11.93
CA ALA A 25 -13.07 8.88 12.57
C ALA A 25 -13.71 10.24 12.23
N PRO A 26 -13.96 10.63 10.96
CA PRO A 26 -14.53 11.95 10.66
C PRO A 26 -15.95 12.15 11.24
N PRO A 27 -16.91 11.21 11.09
CA PRO A 27 -18.23 11.34 11.72
C PRO A 27 -18.14 11.42 13.25
N LEU A 28 -17.27 10.63 13.87
CA LEU A 28 -17.04 10.66 15.32
C LEU A 28 -16.50 12.02 15.78
N VAL A 29 -15.52 12.57 15.06
CA VAL A 29 -14.94 13.89 15.36
C VAL A 29 -15.98 14.99 15.24
N VAL A 30 -16.78 14.98 14.16
CA VAL A 30 -17.85 15.98 13.97
C VAL A 30 -18.90 15.87 15.07
N TRP A 31 -19.35 14.66 15.41
CA TRP A 31 -20.28 14.44 16.51
C TRP A 31 -19.74 14.97 17.84
N ALA A 32 -18.47 14.70 18.15
CA ALA A 32 -17.83 15.19 19.36
C ALA A 32 -17.74 16.72 19.42
N ILE A 33 -17.41 17.37 18.30
CA ILE A 33 -17.36 18.84 18.18
C ILE A 33 -18.76 19.45 18.38
N VAL A 34 -19.79 18.87 17.76
CA VAL A 34 -21.17 19.38 17.84
C VAL A 34 -21.76 19.19 19.24
N MET A 35 -21.47 18.08 19.91
CA MET A 35 -22.05 17.76 21.21
C MET A 35 -21.35 18.44 22.39
N HIS A 36 -20.02 18.60 22.33
CA HIS A 36 -19.26 19.10 23.47
C HIS A 36 -18.06 19.93 23.04
N SER A 37 -17.02 19.27 22.51
CA SER A 37 -15.77 19.93 22.13
C SER A 37 -14.87 19.00 21.32
N TRP A 38 -13.88 19.57 20.63
CA TRP A 38 -12.92 18.79 19.85
C TRP A 38 -12.05 17.86 20.72
N GLN A 39 -11.81 18.20 21.99
CA GLN A 39 -11.05 17.37 22.94
C GLN A 39 -11.76 16.03 23.22
N LEU A 40 -13.09 15.99 23.16
CA LEU A 40 -13.85 14.75 23.40
C LEU A 40 -13.52 13.67 22.36
N ALA A 41 -13.25 14.05 21.11
CA ALA A 41 -12.84 13.11 20.06
C ALA A 41 -11.50 12.41 20.40
N PHE A 42 -10.57 13.14 21.01
CA PHE A 42 -9.28 12.60 21.47
C PHE A 42 -9.46 11.67 22.67
N ILE A 43 -10.34 12.03 23.62
CA ILE A 43 -10.64 11.19 24.78
C ILE A 43 -11.24 9.85 24.33
N ILE A 44 -12.25 9.88 23.45
CA ILE A 44 -12.92 8.67 22.97
C ILE A 44 -11.96 7.74 22.22
N SER A 45 -11.18 8.30 21.28
CA SER A 45 -10.20 7.50 20.52
C SER A 45 -9.11 6.92 21.42
N GLY A 46 -8.64 7.67 22.42
CA GLY A 46 -7.71 7.18 23.44
C GLY A 46 -8.26 6.01 24.25
N VAL A 47 -9.48 6.14 24.80
CA VAL A 47 -10.12 5.08 25.59
C VAL A 47 -10.34 3.81 24.77
N LEU A 48 -10.82 3.92 23.53
CA LEU A 48 -10.98 2.78 22.64
C LEU A 48 -9.65 2.09 22.33
N SER A 49 -8.58 2.86 22.14
CA SER A 49 -7.23 2.32 21.91
C SER A 49 -6.71 1.55 23.11
N PHE A 50 -6.92 2.07 24.34
CA PHE A 50 -6.56 1.38 25.57
C PHE A 50 -7.38 0.10 25.79
N ALA A 51 -8.69 0.15 25.54
CA ALA A 51 -9.55 -1.02 25.63
C ALA A 51 -9.11 -2.13 24.66
N TRP A 52 -8.77 -1.75 23.41
CA TRP A 52 -8.25 -2.68 22.42
C TRP A 52 -6.90 -3.26 22.81
N ALA A 53 -5.96 -2.44 23.30
CA ALA A 53 -4.66 -2.91 23.77
C ALA A 53 -4.81 -3.93 24.90
N MET A 54 -5.73 -3.69 25.84
CA MET A 54 -6.03 -4.60 26.94
C MET A 54 -6.65 -5.91 26.44
N ALA A 55 -7.61 -5.84 25.52
CA ALA A 55 -8.17 -7.02 24.87
C ALA A 55 -7.09 -7.83 24.14
N TRP A 56 -6.21 -7.17 23.40
CA TRP A 56 -5.08 -7.81 22.71
C TRP A 56 -4.17 -8.55 23.70
N LEU A 57 -3.81 -7.93 24.83
CA LEU A 57 -2.98 -8.57 25.87
C LEU A 57 -3.64 -9.81 26.49
N ILE A 58 -4.97 -9.83 26.62
CA ILE A 58 -5.72 -10.94 27.21
C ILE A 58 -5.93 -12.09 26.21
N PHE A 59 -6.25 -11.77 24.96
CA PHE A 59 -6.71 -12.74 23.97
C PHE A 59 -5.64 -13.21 22.97
N TYR A 60 -4.60 -12.41 22.71
CA TYR A 60 -3.57 -12.79 21.73
C TYR A 60 -2.68 -13.93 22.27
N LYS A 61 -2.58 -15.01 21.49
CA LYS A 61 -1.65 -16.13 21.74
C LYS A 61 -0.82 -16.39 20.49
N HIS A 62 0.49 -16.59 20.68
CA HIS A 62 1.42 -16.83 19.58
C HIS A 62 1.05 -18.13 18.81
N PRO A 63 1.22 -18.20 17.47
CA PRO A 63 0.90 -19.39 16.66
C PRO A 63 1.55 -20.69 17.11
N ARG A 64 2.72 -20.61 17.76
CA ARG A 64 3.40 -21.79 18.35
C ARG A 64 2.63 -22.40 19.54
N ASP A 65 1.80 -21.60 20.21
CA ASP A 65 1.05 -21.95 21.42
C ASP A 65 -0.47 -22.05 21.15
N GLN A 66 -0.87 -21.91 19.88
CA GLN A 66 -2.26 -22.00 19.42
C GLN A 66 -2.68 -23.46 19.28
N LYS A 67 -3.33 -23.99 20.33
CA LYS A 67 -3.88 -25.36 20.38
C LYS A 67 -4.98 -25.67 19.35
N LYS A 68 -5.44 -24.69 18.57
CA LYS A 68 -6.54 -24.82 17.61
C LYS A 68 -6.08 -24.96 16.14
N LEU A 69 -4.78 -24.86 15.85
CA LEU A 69 -4.29 -25.17 14.51
C LEU A 69 -4.30 -26.69 14.27
N SER A 70 -4.85 -27.13 13.13
CA SER A 70 -4.65 -28.51 12.68
C SER A 70 -3.19 -28.71 12.27
N GLU A 71 -2.71 -29.95 12.38
CA GLU A 71 -1.32 -30.28 11.99
C GLU A 71 -1.10 -30.07 10.48
N GLU A 72 -2.13 -30.28 9.65
CA GLU A 72 -2.11 -30.02 8.21
C GLU A 72 -1.94 -28.54 7.88
N GLU A 73 -2.69 -27.65 8.57
CA GLU A 73 -2.59 -26.21 8.38
C GLU A 73 -1.25 -25.68 8.90
N ARG A 74 -0.74 -26.27 9.97
CA ARG A 74 0.59 -25.99 10.51
C ARG A 74 1.69 -26.34 9.50
N GLN A 75 1.61 -27.51 8.88
CA GLN A 75 2.55 -27.92 7.83
C GLN A 75 2.39 -27.12 6.54
N TYR A 76 1.18 -26.71 6.17
CA TYR A 76 0.96 -25.80 5.04
C TYR A 76 1.61 -24.43 5.27
N ILE A 77 1.44 -23.86 6.47
CA ILE A 77 2.03 -22.57 6.84
C ILE A 77 3.56 -22.66 6.91
N ILE A 78 4.13 -23.74 7.43
CA ILE A 78 5.58 -23.94 7.54
C ILE A 78 6.19 -24.32 6.18
N GLY A 79 5.60 -25.26 5.45
CA GLY A 79 6.07 -25.68 4.12
C GLY A 79 5.96 -24.58 3.07
N GLY A 80 4.93 -23.73 3.15
CA GLY A 80 4.80 -22.52 2.34
C GLY A 80 5.80 -21.41 2.68
N GLN A 81 6.45 -21.47 3.85
CA GLN A 81 7.59 -20.62 4.19
C GLN A 81 8.88 -21.18 3.56
N GLU A 82 9.01 -22.49 3.43
CA GLU A 82 10.30 -23.14 3.16
C GLU A 82 10.73 -23.10 1.69
N ALA A 83 9.83 -23.26 0.71
CA ALA A 83 10.23 -23.39 -0.70
C ALA A 83 10.93 -22.15 -1.32
N GLN A 84 10.73 -20.96 -0.75
CA GLN A 84 11.37 -19.70 -1.20
C GLN A 84 12.42 -19.18 -0.20
N HIS A 85 12.57 -19.84 0.96
CA HIS A 85 13.47 -19.44 2.04
C HIS A 85 14.51 -20.51 2.42
N GLN A 86 14.52 -21.68 1.76
CA GLN A 86 15.50 -22.74 2.01
C GLN A 86 16.85 -22.54 1.28
N THR A 87 16.98 -21.55 0.40
CA THR A 87 18.29 -21.18 -0.16
C THR A 87 18.80 -19.92 0.53
N ASN A 88 19.62 -20.10 1.56
CA ASN A 88 21.01 -19.65 1.59
C ASN A 88 21.44 -19.28 3.02
N ASN A 89 22.50 -19.95 3.49
CA ASN A 89 23.33 -19.56 4.63
C ASN A 89 24.16 -18.29 4.30
N GLY A 90 23.58 -17.37 3.54
CA GLY A 90 24.24 -16.18 3.00
C GLY A 90 24.38 -15.12 4.08
N LYS A 91 25.59 -14.56 4.19
CA LYS A 91 25.92 -13.44 5.08
C LYS A 91 24.92 -12.29 4.87
N LYS A 92 24.27 -11.83 5.95
CA LYS A 92 23.32 -10.71 5.92
C LYS A 92 23.93 -9.51 5.20
N MET A 93 23.25 -8.98 4.18
CA MET A 93 23.70 -7.77 3.50
C MET A 93 23.71 -6.59 4.48
N THR A 94 24.77 -5.80 4.43
CA THR A 94 24.82 -4.52 5.14
C THR A 94 23.89 -3.51 4.47
N VAL A 95 23.50 -2.46 5.21
CA VAL A 95 22.66 -1.36 4.68
C VAL A 95 23.27 -0.78 3.41
N TRP A 96 24.58 -0.51 3.40
CA TRP A 96 25.29 0.05 2.24
C TRP A 96 25.26 -0.87 1.02
N GLN A 97 25.34 -2.19 1.23
CA GLN A 97 25.21 -3.15 0.14
C GLN A 97 23.80 -3.15 -0.44
N ILE A 98 22.76 -3.06 0.42
CA ILE A 98 21.36 -2.96 -0.04
C ILE A 98 21.17 -1.70 -0.87
N LEU A 99 21.64 -0.55 -0.37
CA LEU A 99 21.58 0.74 -1.07
C LEU A 99 22.37 0.74 -2.39
N GLY A 100 23.39 -0.11 -2.52
CA GLY A 100 24.15 -0.30 -3.77
C GLY A 100 23.42 -1.15 -4.83
N THR A 101 22.32 -1.82 -4.49
CA THR A 101 21.60 -2.68 -5.44
C THR A 101 20.63 -1.92 -6.32
N ARG A 102 20.57 -2.31 -7.60
CA ARG A 102 19.54 -1.82 -8.53
C ARG A 102 18.13 -2.25 -8.12
N GLN A 103 18.00 -3.41 -7.44
CA GLN A 103 16.74 -3.92 -6.90
C GLN A 103 16.15 -2.97 -5.86
N PHE A 104 16.99 -2.42 -4.97
CA PHE A 104 16.56 -1.43 -3.99
C PHE A 104 16.00 -0.18 -4.67
N TRP A 105 16.75 0.44 -5.57
CA TRP A 105 16.32 1.66 -6.25
C TRP A 105 15.11 1.44 -7.17
N GLY A 106 14.97 0.24 -7.74
CA GLY A 106 13.80 -0.15 -8.51
C GLY A 106 12.49 -0.22 -7.71
N ILE A 107 12.57 -0.20 -6.38
CA ILE A 107 11.40 -0.17 -5.47
C ILE A 107 11.35 1.14 -4.70
N ALA A 108 12.48 1.65 -4.22
CA ALA A 108 12.57 2.88 -3.45
C ALA A 108 12.11 4.11 -4.24
N LEU A 109 12.53 4.25 -5.51
CA LEU A 109 12.16 5.42 -6.33
C LEU A 109 10.66 5.44 -6.68
N PRO A 110 10.03 4.34 -7.14
CA PRO A 110 8.58 4.33 -7.33
C PRO A 110 7.81 4.63 -6.05
N ARG A 111 8.24 4.11 -4.90
CA ARG A 111 7.60 4.41 -3.60
C ARG A 111 7.77 5.88 -3.22
N PHE A 112 8.97 6.44 -3.39
CA PHE A 112 9.25 7.86 -3.17
C PHE A 112 8.33 8.74 -4.02
N LEU A 113 8.11 8.39 -5.29
CA LEU A 113 7.25 9.16 -6.19
C LEU A 113 5.76 9.02 -5.88
N ALA A 114 5.31 7.83 -5.48
CA ALA A 114 3.87 7.56 -5.27
C ALA A 114 3.34 8.02 -3.90
N GLU A 115 4.11 7.86 -2.82
CA GLU A 115 3.65 8.13 -1.44
C GLU A 115 3.19 9.58 -1.15
N PRO A 116 3.69 10.63 -1.83
CA PRO A 116 3.12 11.97 -1.78
C PRO A 116 1.61 12.03 -2.00
N ALA A 117 1.04 11.17 -2.85
CA ALA A 117 -0.40 11.15 -3.12
C ALA A 117 -1.20 10.76 -1.87
N TRP A 118 -0.74 9.76 -1.13
CA TRP A 118 -1.38 9.31 0.11
C TRP A 118 -1.34 10.37 1.20
N GLY A 119 -0.19 11.02 1.37
CA GLY A 119 -0.04 12.12 2.34
C GLY A 119 -1.02 13.25 2.03
N THR A 120 -1.12 13.62 0.75
CA THR A 120 -2.04 14.66 0.28
C THR A 120 -3.50 14.28 0.52
N PHE A 121 -3.88 13.04 0.23
CA PHE A 121 -5.26 12.57 0.42
C PHE A 121 -5.68 12.62 1.89
N ASN A 122 -4.83 12.14 2.79
CA ASN A 122 -5.17 12.09 4.22
C ASN A 122 -5.30 13.47 4.87
N ALA A 123 -4.38 14.39 4.56
CA ALA A 123 -4.31 15.65 5.29
C ALA A 123 -5.03 16.82 4.59
N TRP A 124 -5.28 16.74 3.28
CA TRP A 124 -5.83 17.87 2.53
C TRP A 124 -7.19 17.64 1.87
N ILE A 125 -7.74 16.42 1.79
CA ILE A 125 -9.08 16.21 1.19
C ILE A 125 -10.17 17.05 1.89
N PRO A 126 -10.32 17.02 3.22
CA PRO A 126 -11.35 17.83 3.89
C PRO A 126 -11.16 19.33 3.63
N LEU A 127 -9.90 19.80 3.67
CA LEU A 127 -9.57 21.20 3.44
C LEU A 127 -9.81 21.63 1.98
N PHE A 128 -9.52 20.74 1.03
CA PHE A 128 -9.81 20.93 -0.39
C PHE A 128 -11.32 21.06 -0.63
N MET A 129 -12.13 20.17 -0.05
CA MET A 129 -13.59 20.24 -0.16
C MET A 129 -14.15 21.53 0.44
N PHE A 130 -13.60 21.97 1.58
CA PHE A 130 -13.95 23.25 2.19
C PHE A 130 -13.55 24.44 1.31
N LYS A 131 -12.28 24.55 0.91
CA LYS A 131 -11.75 25.73 0.21
C LYS A 131 -12.21 25.86 -1.24
N VAL A 132 -12.34 24.74 -1.97
CA VAL A 132 -12.65 24.75 -3.40
C VAL A 132 -14.15 24.66 -3.66
N TYR A 133 -14.85 23.82 -2.90
CA TYR A 133 -16.29 23.57 -3.12
C TYR A 133 -17.19 24.17 -2.04
N GLY A 134 -16.62 24.83 -1.02
CA GLY A 134 -17.41 25.51 0.02
C GLY A 134 -18.15 24.56 0.95
N PHE A 135 -17.75 23.29 1.04
CA PHE A 135 -18.45 22.30 1.85
C PHE A 135 -18.44 22.70 3.33
N ASN A 136 -19.59 22.63 3.98
CA ASN A 136 -19.67 22.79 5.43
C ASN A 136 -19.26 21.51 6.16
N LEU A 137 -19.13 21.58 7.49
CA LEU A 137 -18.67 20.47 8.32
C LEU A 137 -19.54 19.20 8.18
N LYS A 138 -20.86 19.35 7.99
CA LYS A 138 -21.78 18.22 7.80
C LYS A 138 -21.56 17.54 6.45
N GLU A 139 -21.34 18.30 5.39
CA GLU A 139 -21.04 17.77 4.06
C GLU A 139 -19.68 17.07 4.04
N ILE A 140 -18.66 17.65 4.68
CA ILE A 140 -17.36 17.00 4.85
C ILE A 140 -17.51 15.66 5.58
N ALA A 141 -18.26 15.62 6.69
CA ALA A 141 -18.50 14.37 7.42
C ALA A 141 -19.24 13.32 6.57
N MET A 142 -20.09 13.76 5.62
CA MET A 142 -20.86 12.87 4.76
C MET A 142 -20.04 12.29 3.60
N PHE A 143 -19.01 12.99 3.12
CA PHE A 143 -18.32 12.62 1.88
C PHE A 143 -16.82 12.34 2.03
N ALA A 144 -16.12 12.95 3.01
CA ALA A 144 -14.66 12.83 3.13
C ALA A 144 -14.17 11.41 3.45
N TRP A 145 -15.03 10.54 3.96
CA TRP A 145 -14.72 9.14 4.22
C TRP A 145 -14.77 8.26 2.96
N MET A 146 -15.45 8.69 1.88
CA MET A 146 -15.62 7.87 0.68
C MET A 146 -14.30 7.54 -0.03
N PRO A 147 -13.35 8.49 -0.23
CA PRO A 147 -12.07 8.15 -0.83
C PRO A 147 -11.27 7.12 -0.02
N MET A 148 -11.40 7.16 1.31
CA MET A 148 -10.78 6.17 2.19
C MET A 148 -11.43 4.79 1.99
N LEU A 149 -12.78 4.70 1.97
CA LEU A 149 -13.47 3.44 1.66
C LEU A 149 -12.98 2.83 0.34
N PHE A 150 -12.81 3.64 -0.71
CA PHE A 150 -12.32 3.15 -1.99
C PHE A 150 -10.84 2.78 -1.97
N ALA A 151 -10.01 3.43 -1.15
CA ALA A 151 -8.65 2.97 -0.88
C ALA A 151 -8.65 1.56 -0.30
N ASP A 152 -9.60 1.23 0.56
CA ASP A 152 -9.74 -0.08 1.17
C ASP A 152 -10.11 -1.14 0.13
N LEU A 153 -11.04 -0.80 -0.76
CA LEU A 153 -11.33 -1.62 -1.93
C LEU A 153 -10.08 -1.81 -2.80
N GLY A 154 -9.24 -0.77 -2.93
CA GLY A 154 -7.94 -0.84 -3.60
C GLY A 154 -6.97 -1.82 -2.93
N CYS A 155 -6.89 -1.85 -1.59
CA CYS A 155 -6.12 -2.86 -0.85
C CYS A 155 -6.55 -4.27 -1.22
N ILE A 156 -7.86 -4.53 -1.16
CA ILE A 156 -8.44 -5.85 -1.34
C ILE A 156 -8.25 -6.28 -2.80
N VAL A 157 -8.81 -5.50 -3.74
CA VAL A 157 -8.77 -5.81 -5.16
C VAL A 157 -7.34 -5.85 -5.67
N GLY A 158 -6.52 -4.86 -5.30
CA GLY A 158 -5.09 -4.81 -5.63
C GLY A 158 -4.30 -6.03 -5.15
N GLY A 159 -4.75 -6.69 -4.08
CA GLY A 159 -4.17 -7.94 -3.62
C GLY A 159 -4.50 -9.16 -4.50
N TYR A 160 -5.70 -9.19 -5.08
CA TYR A 160 -6.17 -10.26 -5.98
C TYR A 160 -5.74 -10.07 -7.44
N LEU A 161 -5.39 -8.85 -7.86
CA LEU A 161 -4.99 -8.57 -9.25
C LEU A 161 -3.72 -9.33 -9.70
N PRO A 162 -2.66 -9.51 -8.88
CA PRO A 162 -1.44 -10.15 -9.36
C PRO A 162 -1.63 -11.63 -9.72
N PRO A 163 -2.24 -12.50 -8.88
CA PRO A 163 -2.58 -13.86 -9.29
C PRO A 163 -3.49 -13.91 -10.54
N LEU A 164 -4.44 -12.98 -10.65
CA LEU A 164 -5.32 -12.87 -11.81
C LEU A 164 -4.54 -12.55 -13.08
N PHE A 165 -3.63 -11.58 -13.02
CA PHE A 165 -2.75 -11.18 -14.09
C PHE A 165 -1.75 -12.27 -14.48
N GLN A 166 -1.23 -13.04 -13.52
CA GLN A 166 -0.41 -14.21 -13.83
C GLN A 166 -1.20 -15.25 -14.63
N ARG A 167 -2.46 -15.51 -14.24
CA ARG A 167 -3.34 -16.46 -14.93
C ARG A 167 -3.75 -15.99 -16.33
N TRP A 168 -4.06 -14.71 -16.49
CA TRP A 168 -4.56 -14.16 -17.76
C TRP A 168 -3.46 -13.84 -18.76
N PHE A 169 -2.33 -13.32 -18.30
CA PHE A 169 -1.24 -12.87 -19.18
C PHE A 169 -0.04 -13.81 -19.18
N GLY A 170 -0.05 -14.88 -18.38
CA GLY A 170 1.05 -15.86 -18.32
C GLY A 170 2.38 -15.27 -17.81
N VAL A 171 2.31 -14.19 -17.02
CA VAL A 171 3.51 -13.47 -16.55
C VAL A 171 4.00 -13.97 -15.19
N ASN A 172 5.27 -13.69 -14.87
CA ASN A 172 5.82 -13.98 -13.54
C ASN A 172 5.25 -13.03 -12.45
N LEU A 173 5.51 -13.37 -11.19
CA LEU A 173 5.00 -12.63 -10.03
C LEU A 173 5.44 -11.16 -10.03
N ILE A 174 6.72 -10.87 -10.26
CA ILE A 174 7.26 -9.50 -10.26
C ILE A 174 6.57 -8.65 -11.35
N VAL A 175 6.42 -9.19 -12.55
CA VAL A 175 5.73 -8.53 -13.67
C VAL A 175 4.26 -8.29 -13.34
N SER A 176 3.58 -9.26 -12.72
CA SER A 176 2.19 -9.08 -12.27
C SER A 176 2.03 -7.93 -11.26
N ARG A 177 2.97 -7.76 -10.32
CA ARG A 177 2.98 -6.62 -9.38
C ARG A 177 3.24 -5.30 -10.10
N LYS A 178 4.18 -5.27 -11.05
CA LYS A 178 4.44 -4.07 -11.88
C LYS A 178 3.22 -3.64 -12.68
N MET A 179 2.44 -4.58 -13.21
CA MET A 179 1.20 -4.25 -13.91
C MET A 179 0.15 -3.63 -13.00
N VAL A 180 0.03 -4.06 -11.73
CA VAL A 180 -0.84 -3.40 -10.75
C VAL A 180 -0.36 -1.98 -10.44
N VAL A 181 0.95 -1.78 -10.29
CA VAL A 181 1.54 -0.44 -10.14
C VAL A 181 1.20 0.44 -11.33
N THR A 182 1.36 -0.05 -12.56
CA THR A 182 1.01 0.69 -13.78
C THR A 182 -0.48 1.00 -13.87
N MET A 183 -1.36 0.05 -13.52
CA MET A 183 -2.80 0.27 -13.48
C MET A 183 -3.16 1.39 -12.50
N GLY A 184 -2.62 1.35 -11.27
CA GLY A 184 -2.84 2.41 -10.29
C GLY A 184 -2.31 3.77 -10.77
N ALA A 185 -1.13 3.79 -11.38
CA ALA A 185 -0.55 5.04 -11.91
C ALA A 185 -1.40 5.65 -13.04
N VAL A 186 -1.98 4.83 -13.92
CA VAL A 186 -2.90 5.30 -14.97
C VAL A 186 -4.22 5.81 -14.37
N LEU A 187 -4.77 5.10 -13.39
CA LEU A 187 -6.00 5.54 -12.71
C LEU A 187 -5.81 6.85 -11.92
N MET A 188 -4.58 7.14 -11.47
CA MET A 188 -4.22 8.40 -10.81
C MET A 188 -4.30 9.64 -11.69
N ILE A 189 -4.38 9.47 -13.01
CA ILE A 189 -4.69 10.56 -13.93
C ILE A 189 -6.05 11.19 -13.59
N GLY A 190 -7.01 10.39 -13.09
CA GLY A 190 -8.33 10.87 -12.68
C GLY A 190 -8.26 12.00 -11.64
N PRO A 191 -7.73 11.75 -10.42
CA PRO A 191 -7.44 12.79 -9.45
C PRO A 191 -6.59 13.95 -10.00
N GLY A 192 -5.62 13.66 -10.88
CA GLY A 192 -4.80 14.68 -11.52
C GLY A 192 -5.59 15.69 -12.37
N MET A 193 -6.77 15.29 -12.85
CA MET A 193 -7.68 16.11 -13.65
C MET A 193 -8.77 16.80 -12.82
N ILE A 194 -8.73 16.73 -11.49
CA ILE A 194 -9.81 17.23 -10.62
C ILE A 194 -10.14 18.72 -10.85
N GLY A 195 -9.13 19.52 -11.19
CA GLY A 195 -9.30 20.95 -11.47
C GLY A 195 -10.06 21.28 -12.75
N LEU A 196 -10.32 20.30 -13.61
CA LEU A 196 -11.12 20.47 -14.83
C LEU A 196 -12.63 20.42 -14.56
N PHE A 197 -13.03 20.06 -13.33
CA PHE A 197 -14.41 19.83 -12.97
C PHE A 197 -14.89 20.79 -11.87
N THR A 198 -16.02 21.43 -12.12
CA THR A 198 -16.68 22.34 -11.16
C THR A 198 -17.62 21.61 -10.19
N SER A 199 -18.05 20.39 -10.54
CA SER A 199 -18.97 19.62 -9.70
C SER A 199 -18.24 18.95 -8.53
N PRO A 200 -18.63 19.21 -7.27
CA PRO A 200 -18.00 18.56 -6.11
C PRO A 200 -18.19 17.04 -6.12
N TYR A 201 -19.31 16.54 -6.66
CA TYR A 201 -19.58 15.11 -6.73
C TYR A 201 -18.64 14.39 -7.70
N VAL A 202 -18.31 15.04 -8.82
CA VAL A 202 -17.31 14.51 -9.76
C VAL A 202 -15.93 14.49 -9.09
N ALA A 203 -15.58 15.54 -8.36
CA ALA A 203 -14.34 15.61 -7.62
C ALA A 203 -14.21 14.50 -6.56
N ILE A 204 -15.28 14.23 -5.80
CA ILE A 204 -15.34 13.10 -4.87
C ILE A 204 -15.16 11.78 -5.61
N GLY A 205 -15.85 11.57 -6.73
CA GLY A 205 -15.70 10.37 -7.55
C GLY A 205 -14.26 10.15 -8.05
N LEU A 206 -13.59 11.23 -8.49
CA LEU A 206 -12.19 11.18 -8.89
C LEU A 206 -11.27 10.87 -7.71
N LEU A 207 -11.51 11.45 -6.52
CA LEU A 207 -10.77 11.12 -5.31
C LEU A 207 -10.99 9.67 -4.87
N CYS A 208 -12.18 9.10 -5.05
CA CYS A 208 -12.44 7.67 -4.83
C CYS A 208 -11.63 6.78 -5.78
N ILE A 209 -11.60 7.11 -7.07
CA ILE A 209 -10.73 6.43 -8.05
C ILE A 209 -9.27 6.55 -7.61
N GLY A 210 -8.85 7.73 -7.16
CA GLY A 210 -7.52 7.96 -6.61
C GLY A 210 -7.21 7.08 -5.41
N GLY A 211 -8.07 7.05 -4.39
CA GLY A 211 -7.86 6.23 -3.20
C GLY A 211 -7.65 4.77 -3.57
N PHE A 212 -8.55 4.23 -4.40
CA PHE A 212 -8.44 2.87 -4.93
C PHE A 212 -7.13 2.62 -5.67
N ALA A 213 -6.77 3.53 -6.58
CA ALA A 213 -5.59 3.46 -7.42
C ALA A 213 -4.31 3.48 -6.58
N HIS A 214 -4.21 4.44 -5.66
CA HIS A 214 -3.05 4.60 -4.80
C HIS A 214 -2.81 3.34 -4.00
N GLN A 215 -3.87 2.84 -3.37
CA GLN A 215 -3.73 1.79 -2.40
C GLN A 215 -3.48 0.43 -3.05
N SER A 216 -4.03 0.20 -4.25
CA SER A 216 -3.66 -0.93 -5.11
C SER A 216 -2.17 -0.88 -5.49
N LEU A 217 -1.70 0.28 -5.95
CA LEU A 217 -0.31 0.51 -6.35
C LEU A 217 0.65 0.33 -5.17
N SER A 218 0.36 0.97 -4.03
CA SER A 218 1.20 0.95 -2.84
C SER A 218 1.31 -0.47 -2.26
N GLY A 219 0.20 -1.22 -2.21
CA GLY A 219 0.20 -2.63 -1.82
C GLY A 219 1.10 -3.50 -2.70
N ALA A 220 1.08 -3.28 -4.02
CA ALA A 220 1.96 -3.97 -4.96
C ALA A 220 3.44 -3.61 -4.75
N LEU A 221 3.77 -2.33 -4.51
CA LEU A 221 5.14 -1.89 -4.23
C LEU A 221 5.70 -2.45 -2.91
N ILE A 222 4.88 -2.49 -1.85
CA ILE A 222 5.28 -3.06 -0.56
C ILE A 222 5.56 -4.56 -0.71
N THR A 223 4.68 -5.29 -1.39
CA THR A 223 4.86 -6.75 -1.58
C THR A 223 6.04 -7.08 -2.47
N LEU A 224 6.33 -6.25 -3.49
CA LEU A 224 7.54 -6.34 -4.32
C LEU A 224 8.85 -6.37 -3.51
N SER A 225 8.94 -5.58 -2.42
CA SER A 225 10.13 -5.64 -1.54
C SER A 225 10.34 -7.02 -0.94
N SER A 226 9.26 -7.72 -0.60
CA SER A 226 9.31 -9.07 -0.03
C SER A 226 9.49 -10.17 -1.07
N ASP A 227 9.18 -9.89 -2.33
CA ASP A 227 9.36 -10.81 -3.46
C ASP A 227 10.79 -10.74 -4.02
N VAL A 228 11.47 -9.59 -3.88
CA VAL A 228 12.80 -9.32 -4.45
C VAL A 228 13.95 -9.55 -3.45
N PHE A 229 13.76 -9.23 -2.18
CA PHE A 229 14.81 -9.36 -1.15
C PHE A 229 14.69 -10.67 -0.37
N GLY A 230 15.84 -11.27 -0.02
CA GLY A 230 15.91 -12.50 0.76
C GLY A 230 15.55 -12.29 2.24
N ARG A 231 15.34 -13.40 2.96
CA ARG A 231 14.87 -13.42 4.35
C ARG A 231 15.74 -12.61 5.32
N ASN A 232 17.04 -12.53 5.08
CA ASN A 232 18.00 -11.87 5.98
C ASN A 232 18.01 -10.35 5.83
N GLU A 233 17.64 -9.82 4.67
CA GLU A 233 17.66 -8.39 4.35
C GLU A 233 16.30 -7.77 4.08
N VAL A 234 15.24 -8.56 3.85
CA VAL A 234 13.90 -8.07 3.49
C VAL A 234 13.34 -7.04 4.48
N ALA A 235 13.54 -7.25 5.78
CA ALA A 235 13.07 -6.31 6.79
C ALA A 235 13.81 -4.96 6.70
N THR A 236 15.14 -4.98 6.53
CA THR A 236 15.96 -3.78 6.35
C THR A 236 15.60 -3.07 5.06
N ALA A 237 15.47 -3.79 3.96
CA ALA A 237 15.13 -3.23 2.66
C ALA A 237 13.72 -2.61 2.67
N ASN A 238 12.73 -3.29 3.25
CA ASN A 238 11.39 -2.74 3.39
C ASN A 238 11.38 -1.50 4.29
N GLY A 239 12.15 -1.49 5.38
CA GLY A 239 12.32 -0.31 6.23
C GLY A 239 12.92 0.88 5.49
N LEU A 240 14.02 0.68 4.74
CA LEU A 240 14.68 1.73 3.97
C LEU A 240 13.81 2.25 2.82
N THR A 241 13.12 1.37 2.09
CA THR A 241 12.18 1.81 1.04
C THR A 241 10.96 2.53 1.62
N GLY A 242 10.48 2.12 2.80
CA GLY A 242 9.44 2.82 3.54
C GLY A 242 9.88 4.20 4.01
N MET A 243 11.11 4.33 4.52
CA MET A 243 11.70 5.61 4.90
C MET A 243 11.76 6.57 3.71
N ALA A 244 12.17 6.10 2.53
CA ALA A 244 12.17 6.92 1.31
C ALA A 244 10.75 7.40 0.97
N ALA A 245 9.76 6.53 1.04
CA ALA A 245 8.35 6.84 0.79
C ALA A 245 7.83 7.94 1.74
N TRP A 246 7.97 7.75 3.05
CA TRP A 246 7.49 8.71 4.05
C TRP A 246 8.25 10.04 4.03
N THR A 247 9.54 10.01 3.68
CA THR A 247 10.31 11.24 3.47
C THR A 247 9.72 12.06 2.31
N ALA A 248 9.43 11.42 1.18
CA ALA A 248 8.80 12.09 0.04
C ALA A 248 7.41 12.65 0.41
N SER A 249 6.61 11.85 1.11
CA SER A 249 5.29 12.25 1.57
C SER A 249 5.35 13.49 2.46
N THR A 250 6.32 13.53 3.39
CA THR A 250 6.56 14.67 4.28
C THR A 250 7.03 15.90 3.51
N MET A 251 7.97 15.74 2.57
CA MET A 251 8.46 16.84 1.74
C MET A 251 7.32 17.45 0.90
N PHE A 252 6.50 16.61 0.28
CA PHE A 252 5.40 17.09 -0.55
C PHE A 252 4.29 17.71 0.28
N ALA A 253 3.97 17.16 1.45
CA ALA A 253 3.06 17.77 2.43
C ALA A 253 3.44 19.22 2.76
N LEU A 254 4.73 19.51 2.94
CA LEU A 254 5.22 20.88 3.16
C LEU A 254 5.01 21.77 1.92
N VAL A 255 5.24 21.23 0.72
CA VAL A 255 4.97 21.94 -0.55
C VAL A 255 3.50 22.27 -0.70
N VAL A 256 2.60 21.32 -0.44
CA VAL A 256 1.14 21.55 -0.46
C VAL A 256 0.76 22.61 0.57
N GLY A 257 1.27 22.52 1.79
CA GLY A 257 1.02 23.53 2.84
C GLY A 257 1.46 24.94 2.45
N ALA A 258 2.59 25.09 1.76
CA ALA A 258 3.12 26.39 1.34
C ALA A 258 2.45 26.96 0.08
N LEU A 259 2.01 26.09 -0.85
CA LEU A 259 1.57 26.52 -2.18
C LEU A 259 0.06 26.39 -2.41
N ALA A 260 -0.68 25.57 -1.65
CA ALA A 260 -2.10 25.34 -1.91
C ALA A 260 -2.94 26.64 -1.87
N ASP A 261 -2.54 27.62 -1.06
CA ASP A 261 -3.25 28.90 -0.94
C ASP A 261 -2.90 29.91 -2.05
N THR A 262 -1.78 29.71 -2.76
CA THR A 262 -1.33 30.62 -3.81
C THR A 262 -1.64 30.11 -5.20
N ILE A 263 -1.36 28.83 -5.48
CA ILE A 263 -1.58 28.21 -6.81
C ILE A 263 -2.81 27.29 -6.84
N GLY A 264 -3.47 27.07 -5.70
CA GLY A 264 -4.59 26.16 -5.58
C GLY A 264 -4.20 24.69 -5.49
N PHE A 265 -5.19 23.84 -5.24
CA PHE A 265 -5.01 22.39 -5.13
C PHE A 265 -4.85 21.67 -6.48
N SER A 266 -5.48 22.18 -7.53
CA SER A 266 -5.54 21.50 -8.83
C SER A 266 -4.16 21.21 -9.44
N PRO A 267 -3.20 22.16 -9.49
CA PRO A 267 -1.87 21.88 -10.02
C PRO A 267 -1.11 20.85 -9.17
N LEU A 268 -1.34 20.85 -7.85
CA LEU A 268 -0.70 19.91 -6.92
C LEU A 268 -1.17 18.47 -7.17
N PHE A 269 -2.47 18.27 -7.41
CA PHE A 269 -3.00 16.96 -7.82
C PHE A 269 -2.47 16.50 -9.19
N ALA A 270 -2.32 17.42 -10.15
CA ALA A 270 -1.73 17.09 -11.45
C ALA A 270 -0.27 16.61 -11.31
N VAL A 271 0.53 17.26 -10.45
CA VAL A 271 1.92 16.84 -10.16
C VAL A 271 1.96 15.43 -9.56
N LEU A 272 1.04 15.07 -8.66
CA LEU A 272 0.95 13.73 -8.09
C LEU A 272 0.73 12.66 -9.17
N ALA A 273 -0.19 12.90 -10.10
CA ALA A 273 -0.42 11.99 -11.22
C ALA A 273 0.84 11.81 -12.09
N VAL A 274 1.60 12.89 -12.32
CA VAL A 274 2.89 12.81 -13.03
C VAL A 274 3.91 11.96 -12.25
N PHE A 275 4.00 12.14 -10.93
CA PHE A 275 4.89 11.33 -10.10
C PHE A 275 4.54 9.84 -10.15
N ASP A 276 3.26 9.48 -10.09
CA ASP A 276 2.82 8.08 -10.19
C ASP A 276 3.19 7.46 -11.54
N ILE A 277 2.99 8.19 -12.64
CA ILE A 277 3.39 7.74 -13.99
C ILE A 277 4.91 7.59 -14.09
N MET A 278 5.68 8.53 -13.54
CA MET A 278 7.14 8.42 -13.46
C MET A 278 7.55 7.20 -12.62
N GLY A 279 6.89 6.95 -11.49
CA GLY A 279 7.11 5.77 -10.65
C GLY A 279 6.86 4.47 -11.40
N ALA A 280 5.80 4.41 -12.20
CA ALA A 280 5.53 3.29 -13.08
C ALA A 280 6.65 3.10 -14.13
N ILE A 281 7.10 4.16 -14.79
CA ILE A 281 8.22 4.07 -15.76
C ILE A 281 9.50 3.59 -15.09
N VAL A 282 9.82 4.11 -13.90
CA VAL A 282 11.01 3.73 -13.13
C VAL A 282 10.98 2.25 -12.76
N ILE A 283 9.82 1.71 -12.35
CA ILE A 283 9.76 0.30 -11.97
C ILE A 283 10.02 -0.64 -13.15
N TRP A 284 9.56 -0.30 -14.36
CA TRP A 284 9.75 -1.12 -15.56
C TRP A 284 11.18 -1.05 -16.07
N THR A 285 11.85 0.10 -15.92
CA THR A 285 13.20 0.34 -16.42
C THR A 285 14.28 -0.12 -15.45
N VAL A 286 14.11 0.14 -14.15
CA VAL A 286 15.13 -0.12 -13.13
C VAL A 286 15.04 -1.54 -12.60
N LEU A 287 13.85 -2.02 -12.25
CA LEU A 287 13.70 -3.37 -11.69
C LEU A 287 13.63 -4.41 -12.81
N LYS A 288 14.75 -5.00 -13.24
CA LYS A 288 14.75 -6.07 -14.25
C LYS A 288 14.17 -7.36 -13.67
N SER A 289 13.35 -8.07 -14.44
CA SER A 289 12.75 -9.36 -14.07
C SER A 289 12.93 -10.38 -15.20
N LYS A 290 13.39 -11.59 -14.89
CA LYS A 290 13.45 -12.72 -15.83
C LYS A 290 12.04 -13.11 -16.30
N SER A 291 11.88 -13.51 -17.56
CA SER A 291 10.60 -13.99 -18.11
C SER A 291 10.09 -15.23 -17.36
N ALA A 292 8.77 -15.48 -17.38
CA ALA A 292 8.20 -16.70 -16.83
C ALA A 292 8.81 -17.96 -17.48
N ALA A 293 8.99 -17.93 -18.81
CA ALA A 293 9.63 -19.00 -19.56
C ALA A 293 11.11 -19.22 -19.15
N GLU A 294 11.84 -18.15 -18.84
CA GLU A 294 13.24 -18.25 -18.37
C GLU A 294 13.31 -18.89 -16.99
N LEU A 295 12.37 -18.56 -16.10
CA LEU A 295 12.29 -19.16 -14.76
C LEU A 295 11.85 -20.63 -14.81
N GLU A 296 10.96 -20.99 -15.74
CA GLU A 296 10.57 -22.38 -15.98
C GLU A 296 11.72 -23.20 -16.59
N ALA A 297 12.45 -22.63 -17.55
CA ALA A 297 13.64 -23.25 -18.11
C ALA A 297 14.75 -23.45 -17.05
N GLU A 298 14.95 -22.48 -16.15
CA GLU A 298 15.90 -22.59 -15.04
C GLU A 298 15.47 -23.68 -14.05
N LYS A 299 14.18 -23.76 -13.69
CA LYS A 299 13.65 -24.85 -12.86
C LYS A 299 13.79 -26.22 -13.52
N ALA A 300 13.56 -26.33 -14.83
CA ALA A 300 13.74 -27.56 -15.58
C ALA A 300 15.22 -27.98 -15.65
N ALA A 301 16.14 -27.01 -15.77
CA ALA A 301 17.57 -27.27 -15.81
C ALA A 301 18.14 -27.75 -14.46
N TYR A 302 17.63 -27.23 -13.33
CA TYR A 302 18.06 -27.63 -11.98
C TYR A 302 17.22 -28.77 -11.38
N GLY A 303 16.07 -29.11 -11.97
CA GLY A 303 15.13 -30.14 -11.51
C GLY A 303 15.16 -31.45 -12.28
N GLY A 304 16.21 -31.72 -13.07
CA GLY A 304 16.40 -33.00 -13.77
C GLY A 304 16.35 -34.19 -12.78
N PRO A 305 15.83 -35.36 -13.21
CA PRO A 305 15.37 -36.42 -12.32
C PRO A 305 16.49 -36.87 -11.39
N ALA A 306 16.20 -36.95 -10.09
CA ALA A 306 17.00 -37.73 -9.17
C ALA A 306 17.13 -39.13 -9.77
N THR A 307 18.32 -39.43 -10.31
CA THR A 307 18.68 -40.75 -10.81
C THR A 307 18.48 -41.72 -9.65
N GLN A 308 17.42 -42.51 -9.74
CA GLN A 308 17.31 -43.74 -8.98
C GLN A 308 18.38 -44.67 -9.53
N SER A 309 19.49 -44.80 -8.79
CA SER A 309 20.45 -45.89 -8.89
C SER A 309 20.68 -46.44 -7.49
#